data_AF-A0A3P1X2K4-F1
#
_entry.id   AF-A0A3P1X2K4-F1
#
_cell.length_a   1.000
_cell.length_b   1.000
_cell.length_c   1.000
_cell.angle_alpha   90.00
_cell.angle_beta   90.00
_cell.angle_gamma   90.00
#
_symmetry.space_group_name_H-M   'P 1'
#
loop_
_entity.id
_entity.type
_entity.pdbx_description
1 polymer ?
#
loop_
_entity_poly.entity_id
_entity_poly.type
_entity_poly.pdbx_seq_one_letter_code
_entity_poly.pdbx_strand_id
1 'polypeptide(L)'
;NKRLGDVLNQVRSAILEGHPLSDALQHFPTLFDSLYRTLVKAGEKSGLLAPVLEKLADYNENRQKIRSKLIQSLIYPCMLTTVAIGVVIILLTAVVPKITEQFVHMKQQLPLSTRILLGLSDTLQRTGPTLL
;
A
#
# COMPACT_ATOMS: atom_id res chain seq x y z
N ASN A 1 -8.76 -1.82 -25.85
CA ASN A 1 -8.78 -3.04 -25.01
C ASN A 1 -9.18 -4.23 -25.88
N LYS A 2 -8.23 -4.87 -26.59
CA LYS A 2 -8.54 -5.89 -27.62
C LYS A 2 -9.32 -7.09 -27.04
N ARG A 3 -8.95 -7.53 -25.83
CA ARG A 3 -9.61 -8.63 -25.11
C ARG A 3 -11.11 -8.42 -24.87
N LEU A 4 -11.54 -7.20 -24.53
CA LEU A 4 -12.97 -6.92 -24.31
C LEU A 4 -13.76 -6.96 -25.63
N GLY A 5 -13.15 -6.48 -26.72
CA GLY A 5 -13.74 -6.58 -28.06
C GLY A 5 -13.95 -8.03 -28.48
N ASP A 6 -12.97 -8.90 -28.21
CA ASP A 6 -13.06 -10.33 -28.51
C ASP A 6 -14.17 -11.02 -27.71
N VAL A 7 -14.30 -10.69 -26.42
CA VAL A 7 -15.38 -11.19 -25.55
C VAL A 7 -16.75 -10.76 -26.09
N LEU A 8 -16.92 -9.48 -26.43
CA LEU A 8 -18.19 -8.97 -26.97
C LEU A 8 -18.54 -9.60 -28.32
N ASN A 9 -17.55 -9.87 -29.18
CA ASN A 9 -17.77 -10.56 -30.44
C ASN A 9 -18.22 -12.00 -30.23
N GLN A 10 -17.66 -12.72 -29.25
CA GLN A 10 -18.10 -14.08 -28.91
C GLN A 10 -19.51 -14.09 -28.33
N VAL A 11 -19.83 -13.15 -27.42
CA VAL A 11 -21.18 -12.99 -26.89
C VAL A 11 -22.18 -12.69 -28.01
N ARG A 12 -21.82 -11.80 -28.93
CA ARG A 12 -22.66 -11.49 -30.10
C ARG A 12 -22.88 -12.72 -31.00
N SER A 13 -21.84 -13.52 -31.26
CA SER A 13 -21.96 -14.75 -32.04
C SER A 13 -22.96 -15.71 -31.42
N ALA A 14 -22.82 -15.96 -30.10
CA ALA A 14 -23.73 -16.84 -29.37
C ALA A 14 -25.20 -16.38 -29.44
N ILE A 15 -25.45 -15.06 -29.35
CA ILE A 15 -26.81 -14.51 -29.49
C ILE A 15 -27.35 -14.71 -30.91
N LEU A 16 -26.52 -14.51 -31.94
CA LEU A 16 -26.91 -14.74 -33.34
C LEU A 16 -27.17 -16.22 -33.63
N GLU A 17 -26.49 -17.12 -32.92
CA GLU A 17 -26.71 -18.57 -32.95
C GLU A 17 -27.97 -19.01 -32.18
N GLY A 18 -28.65 -18.08 -31.50
CA GLY A 18 -29.91 -18.32 -30.78
C GLY A 18 -29.75 -18.63 -29.29
N HIS A 19 -28.55 -18.53 -28.73
CA HIS A 19 -28.36 -18.66 -27.29
C HIS A 19 -28.86 -17.41 -26.55
N PRO A 20 -29.48 -17.58 -25.36
CA PRO A 20 -29.84 -16.44 -24.53
C PRO A 20 -28.57 -15.71 -24.05
N LEU A 21 -28.67 -14.40 -23.87
CA LEU A 21 -27.59 -13.54 -23.40
C LEU A 21 -27.03 -14.06 -22.07
N SER A 22 -27.88 -14.52 -21.16
CA SER A 22 -27.46 -15.09 -19.87
C SER A 22 -26.57 -16.33 -20.02
N ASP A 23 -26.72 -17.14 -21.07
CA ASP A 23 -25.84 -18.28 -21.35
C ASP A 23 -24.54 -17.84 -22.05
N ALA A 24 -24.63 -16.88 -22.97
CA ALA A 24 -23.45 -16.29 -23.60
C ALA A 24 -22.49 -15.67 -22.56
N LEU A 25 -23.03 -14.97 -21.56
CA LEU A 25 -22.25 -14.37 -20.47
C LEU A 25 -21.64 -15.40 -19.51
N GLN A 26 -22.17 -16.62 -19.43
CA GLN A 26 -21.63 -17.66 -18.55
C GLN A 26 -20.23 -18.14 -18.96
N HIS A 27 -19.86 -17.98 -20.22
CA HIS A 27 -18.52 -18.30 -20.74
C HIS A 27 -17.41 -17.40 -20.16
N PHE A 28 -17.78 -16.26 -19.55
CA PHE A 28 -16.82 -15.28 -19.01
C PHE A 28 -17.09 -14.95 -17.53
N PRO A 29 -16.97 -15.94 -16.61
CA PRO A 29 -17.32 -15.77 -15.19
C PRO A 29 -16.42 -14.78 -14.45
N THR A 30 -15.23 -14.47 -14.98
CA THR A 30 -14.31 -13.47 -14.41
C THR A 30 -14.73 -12.03 -14.70
N LEU A 31 -15.52 -11.81 -15.76
CA LEU A 31 -16.02 -10.50 -16.15
C LEU A 31 -17.48 -10.29 -15.71
N PHE A 32 -18.27 -11.35 -15.73
CA PHE A 32 -19.69 -11.32 -15.32
C PHE A 32 -19.89 -12.27 -14.15
N ASP A 33 -20.08 -11.69 -12.96
CA ASP A 33 -20.32 -12.47 -11.75
C ASP A 33 -21.65 -13.26 -11.81
N SER A 34 -21.89 -14.11 -10.81
CA SER A 34 -23.12 -14.90 -10.74
C SER A 34 -24.37 -14.04 -10.60
N LEU A 35 -24.29 -12.91 -9.89
CA LEU A 35 -25.42 -12.00 -9.66
C LEU A 35 -25.83 -11.31 -10.97
N TYR A 36 -24.87 -10.78 -11.72
CA TYR A 36 -25.05 -10.16 -13.03
C TYR A 36 -25.77 -11.12 -13.99
N ARG A 37 -25.26 -12.36 -14.10
CA ARG A 37 -25.85 -13.38 -14.97
C ARG A 37 -27.27 -13.79 -14.53
N THR A 38 -27.51 -13.87 -13.22
CA THR A 38 -28.84 -14.21 -12.68
C THR A 38 -29.86 -13.11 -12.93
N LEU A 39 -29.47 -11.84 -12.78
CA LEU A 39 -30.32 -10.69 -13.07
C LEU A 39 -30.63 -10.60 -14.57
N VAL A 40 -29.63 -10.79 -15.43
CA VAL A 40 -29.83 -10.85 -16.89
C VAL A 40 -30.79 -11.98 -17.25
N LYS A 41 -30.60 -13.18 -16.69
CA LYS A 41 -31.50 -14.33 -16.92
C LYS A 41 -32.95 -14.04 -16.50
N ALA A 42 -33.14 -13.38 -15.36
CA ALA A 42 -34.46 -12.95 -14.89
C ALA A 42 -35.06 -11.89 -15.82
N GLY A 43 -34.26 -10.95 -16.32
CA GLY A 43 -34.65 -9.92 -17.28
C GLY A 43 -35.06 -10.51 -18.64
N GLU A 44 -34.30 -11.47 -19.16
CA GLU A 44 -34.64 -12.18 -20.40
C GLU A 44 -35.95 -12.95 -20.27
N LYS A 45 -36.13 -13.71 -19.18
CA LYS A 45 -37.36 -14.49 -18.95
C LYS A 45 -38.61 -13.63 -18.73
N SER A 46 -38.45 -12.42 -18.20
CA SER A 46 -39.56 -11.49 -17.94
C SER A 46 -39.80 -10.50 -19.09
N GLY A 47 -38.96 -10.52 -20.15
CA GLY A 47 -39.00 -9.52 -21.22
C GLY A 47 -38.55 -8.12 -20.79
N LEU A 48 -38.00 -7.98 -19.57
CA LEU A 48 -37.56 -6.72 -18.97
C LEU A 48 -36.03 -6.56 -19.03
N LEU A 49 -35.40 -7.04 -20.11
CA LEU A 49 -33.94 -7.00 -20.24
C LEU A 49 -33.39 -5.57 -20.24
N ALA A 50 -34.04 -4.65 -20.95
CA ALA A 50 -33.61 -3.24 -21.04
C ALA A 50 -33.49 -2.55 -19.66
N PRO A 51 -34.53 -2.51 -18.80
CA PRO A 51 -34.42 -1.88 -17.48
C PRO A 51 -33.47 -2.62 -16.54
N VAL A 52 -33.28 -3.94 -16.72
CA VAL A 52 -32.28 -4.70 -15.95
C VAL A 52 -30.86 -4.29 -16.32
N LEU A 53 -30.56 -4.19 -17.62
CA LEU A 53 -29.25 -3.73 -18.10
C LEU A 53 -28.96 -2.29 -17.68
N GLU A 54 -29.97 -1.42 -17.69
CA GLU A 54 -29.84 -0.03 -17.20
C GLU A 54 -29.42 0.00 -15.72
N LYS A 55 -30.13 -0.75 -14.86
CA LYS A 55 -29.77 -0.88 -13.44
C LYS A 55 -28.38 -1.46 -13.22
N LEU A 56 -27.97 -2.41 -14.06
CA LEU A 56 -26.63 -3.00 -14.01
C LEU A 56 -25.55 -1.99 -14.44
N ALA A 57 -25.84 -1.14 -15.42
CA ALA A 57 -24.96 -0.07 -15.84
C ALA A 57 -24.77 0.96 -14.72
N ASP A 58 -25.87 1.44 -14.12
CA ASP A 58 -25.84 2.35 -12.97
C ASP A 58 -25.03 1.78 -11.80
N TYR A 59 -25.25 0.49 -11.49
CA TYR A 59 -24.52 -0.21 -10.45
C TYR A 59 -23.01 -0.24 -10.73
N ASN A 60 -22.61 -0.57 -11.97
CA ASN A 60 -21.20 -0.62 -12.35
C ASN A 60 -20.56 0.77 -12.32
N GLU A 61 -21.26 1.78 -12.84
CA GLU A 61 -20.79 3.16 -12.82
C GLU A 61 -20.59 3.67 -11.39
N ASN A 62 -21.55 3.42 -10.49
CA ASN A 62 -21.43 3.81 -9.10
C ASN A 62 -20.28 3.08 -8.39
N ARG A 63 -20.09 1.78 -8.65
CA ARG A 63 -18.93 1.04 -8.13
C ARG A 63 -17.61 1.62 -8.63
N GLN A 64 -17.53 1.97 -9.91
CA GLN A 64 -16.34 2.57 -10.50
C GLN A 64 -16.08 3.96 -9.91
N LYS A 65 -17.12 4.77 -9.67
CA LYS A 65 -17.02 6.07 -8.98
C LYS A 65 -16.48 5.92 -7.56
N ILE A 66 -17.04 5.00 -6.77
CA ILE A 66 -16.58 4.73 -5.40
C ILE A 66 -15.13 4.24 -5.41
N ARG A 67 -14.79 3.26 -6.26
CA ARG A 67 -13.42 2.73 -6.35
C ARG A 67 -12.44 3.81 -6.76
N SER A 68 -12.77 4.64 -7.75
CA SER A 68 -11.93 5.74 -8.21
C SER A 68 -11.71 6.75 -7.08
N LYS A 69 -12.77 7.11 -6.35
CA LYS A 69 -12.68 8.00 -5.19
C LYS A 69 -11.77 7.44 -4.10
N LEU A 70 -11.91 6.14 -3.77
CA LEU A 70 -11.06 5.46 -2.79
C LEU A 70 -9.58 5.48 -3.22
N ILE A 71 -9.29 5.10 -4.48
CA ILE A 71 -7.92 5.12 -5.01
C ILE A 71 -7.35 6.53 -4.93
N GLN A 72 -8.12 7.54 -5.35
CA GLN A 72 -7.69 8.94 -5.32
C GLN A 72 -7.39 9.42 -3.88
N SER A 73 -8.22 9.09 -2.91
CA SER A 73 -7.99 9.45 -1.51
C SER A 73 -6.80 8.71 -0.88
N LEU A 74 -6.46 7.51 -1.35
CA LEU A 74 -5.33 6.72 -0.84
C LEU A 74 -3.98 7.13 -1.43
N ILE A 75 -3.94 7.83 -2.57
CA ILE A 75 -2.69 8.29 -3.18
C ILE A 75 -1.89 9.17 -2.22
N TYR A 76 -2.54 10.14 -1.57
CA TYR A 76 -1.85 11.07 -0.67
C TYR A 76 -1.24 10.36 0.56
N PRO A 77 -1.98 9.57 1.35
CA PRO A 77 -1.41 8.77 2.43
C PRO A 77 -0.27 7.85 1.97
N CYS A 78 -0.43 7.17 0.84
CA CYS A 78 0.58 6.21 0.36
C CYS A 78 1.89 6.91 -0.02
N MET A 79 1.82 8.08 -0.68
CA MET A 79 2.98 8.91 -0.99
C MET A 79 3.68 9.38 0.28
N LEU A 80 2.94 9.96 1.22
CA LEU A 80 3.50 10.46 2.49
C LEU A 80 4.15 9.34 3.31
N THR A 81 3.48 8.20 3.44
CA THR A 81 4.00 7.02 4.15
C THR A 81 5.28 6.50 3.49
N THR A 82 5.34 6.45 2.15
CA THR A 82 6.53 6.01 1.43
C THR A 82 7.72 6.93 1.71
N VAL A 83 7.51 8.25 1.65
CA VAL A 83 8.56 9.23 1.98
C VAL A 83 9.02 9.09 3.44
N ALA A 84 8.08 8.97 4.39
CA ALA A 84 8.40 8.82 5.80
C ALA A 84 9.23 7.56 6.09
N ILE A 85 8.84 6.42 5.51
CA ILE A 85 9.61 5.16 5.60
C ILE A 85 11.01 5.36 5.01
N GLY A 86 11.13 6.02 3.85
CA GLY A 86 12.41 6.33 3.23
C GLY A 86 13.33 7.14 4.14
N VAL A 87 12.79 8.18 4.80
CA VAL A 87 13.55 9.01 5.76
C VAL A 87 14.03 8.17 6.95
N VAL A 88 13.17 7.33 7.52
CA VAL A 88 13.54 6.45 8.64
C VAL A 88 14.66 5.49 8.25
N ILE A 89 14.57 4.88 7.06
CA ILE A 89 15.63 3.99 6.55
C ILE A 89 16.95 4.76 6.45
N ILE A 90 16.96 5.94 5.83
CA ILE A 90 18.18 6.77 5.69
C ILE A 90 18.77 7.13 7.06
N LEU A 91 17.93 7.51 8.03
CA LEU A 91 18.38 7.83 9.38
C LEU A 91 19.09 6.63 10.02
N LEU A 92 18.48 5.44 9.95
CA LEU A 92 19.03 4.24 10.55
C LEU A 92 20.29 3.73 9.84
N THR A 93 20.36 3.80 8.50
CA THR A 93 21.49 3.24 7.75
C THR A 93 22.66 4.19 7.57
N ALA A 94 22.44 5.51 7.57
CA ALA A 94 23.50 6.49 7.31
C ALA A 94 23.79 7.41 8.50
N VAL A 95 22.77 7.86 9.23
CA VAL A 95 22.95 8.89 10.28
C VAL A 95 23.33 8.28 11.62
N VAL A 96 22.60 7.26 12.08
CA VAL A 96 22.90 6.54 13.32
C VAL A 96 24.32 5.99 13.36
N PRO A 97 24.83 5.25 12.34
CA PRO A 97 26.19 4.71 12.40
C PRO A 97 27.25 5.81 12.48
N LYS A 98 27.10 6.90 11.72
CA LYS A 98 28.02 8.05 11.79
C LYS A 98 28.09 8.66 13.18
N ILE A 99 26.95 8.81 13.84
CA ILE A 99 26.89 9.29 15.22
C ILE A 99 27.60 8.31 16.15
N THR A 100 27.33 7.01 16.03
CA THR A 100 27.99 5.99 16.86
C THR A 100 29.48 5.88 16.62
N GLU A 101 29.94 5.96 15.37
CA GLU A 101 31.35 6.02 15.01
C GLU A 101 32.01 7.24 15.64
N GLN A 102 31.39 8.41 15.55
CA GLN A 102 31.88 9.63 16.20
C GLN A 102 31.97 9.45 17.72
N PHE A 103 30.97 8.81 18.36
CA PHE A 103 31.04 8.47 19.78
C PHE A 103 32.13 7.43 20.11
N VAL A 104 32.40 6.46 19.25
CA VAL A 104 33.48 5.47 19.43
C VAL A 104 34.85 6.12 19.28
N HIS A 105 35.03 7.01 18.31
CA HIS A 105 36.24 7.83 18.19
C HIS A 105 36.42 8.74 19.42
N MET A 106 35.32 9.27 20.00
CA MET A 106 35.36 10.01 21.26
C MET A 106 35.54 9.13 22.52
N LYS A 107 35.39 7.81 22.41
CA LYS A 107 35.68 6.83 23.47
C LYS A 107 37.13 6.32 23.44
N GLN A 108 37.95 6.70 22.45
CA GLN A 108 39.40 6.54 22.58
C GLN A 108 39.99 7.74 23.33
N GLN A 109 40.29 7.44 24.59
CA GLN A 109 40.84 8.30 25.64
C GLN A 109 39.78 9.22 26.27
N LEU A 110 39.49 8.97 27.55
CA LEU A 110 38.93 9.99 28.44
C LEU A 110 39.56 11.34 28.07
N PRO A 111 38.76 12.37 27.73
CA PRO A 111 39.30 13.67 27.32
C PRO A 111 40.28 14.16 28.40
N LEU A 112 41.35 14.82 27.97
CA LEU A 112 42.47 15.26 28.83
C LEU A 112 41.99 15.93 30.13
N SER A 113 40.86 16.64 30.06
CA SER A 113 40.17 17.24 31.20
C SER A 113 39.82 16.24 32.31
N THR A 114 39.26 15.07 32.00
CA THR A 114 38.91 14.04 33.01
C THR A 114 40.16 13.35 33.56
N ARG A 115 41.20 13.15 32.75
CA ARG A 115 42.47 12.56 33.20
C ARG A 115 43.25 13.49 34.14
N ILE A 116 43.26 14.79 33.87
CA ILE A 116 43.85 15.80 34.77
C ILE A 116 43.10 15.83 36.10
N LEU A 117 41.76 15.81 36.06
CA LEU A 117 40.93 15.85 37.27
C LEU A 117 41.14 14.62 38.16
N LEU A 118 41.23 13.42 37.56
CA LEU A 118 41.57 12.20 38.28
C LEU A 118 43.01 12.23 38.84
N GLY A 119 43.98 12.74 38.09
CA GLY A 119 45.36 12.89 38.58
C GLY A 119 45.49 13.85 39.78
N LEU A 120 44.72 14.94 39.78
CA LEU A 120 44.63 15.85 40.92
C LEU A 120 43.95 15.19 42.12
N SER A 121 42.89 14.41 41.89
CA SER A 121 42.19 13.69 42.95
C SER A 121 43.05 12.60 43.60
N ASP A 122 43.84 11.85 42.82
CA ASP A 122 44.79 10.86 43.34
C ASP A 122 45.89 11.52 44.18
N THR A 123 46.36 12.69 43.76
CA THR A 123 47.35 13.46 44.53
C THR A 123 46.76 13.90 45.87
N LEU A 124 45.51 14.36 45.89
CA LEU A 124 44.79 14.73 47.11
C LEU A 124 44.53 13.54 48.04
N GLN A 125 44.10 12.39 47.51
CA GLN A 125 43.85 11.18 48.31
C GLN A 125 45.14 10.55 48.85
N ARG A 126 46.23 10.59 48.09
CA ARG A 126 47.52 10.02 48.52
C ARG A 126 48.22 10.87 49.60
N THR A 127 48.04 12.18 49.57
CA THR A 127 48.65 13.10 50.56
C THR A 127 47.76 13.34 51.80
N GLY A 128 46.47 12.98 51.73
CA GLY A 128 45.50 13.10 52.82
C GLY A 128 45.82 12.29 54.09
N PRO A 129 46.18 10.99 54.02
CA PRO A 129 46.43 10.19 55.22
C PRO A 129 47.77 10.47 55.91
N THR A 130 48.62 11.34 55.34
CA THR A 130 49.88 11.78 55.95
C THR A 130 49.77 13.12 56.68
N LEU A 131 48.61 13.79 56.61
CA LEU A 131 48.36 15.12 57.19
C LEU A 131 47.30 15.12 58.31
N LEU A 132 46.80 13.95 58.69
CA LEU A 132 45.92 13.68 59.85
C LEU A 132 46.64 12.70 60.78
#